data_AF-A0A1U7LQQ0-F1
#
_entry.id   AF-A0A1U7LQQ0-F1
#
_cell.length_a   1.000
_cell.length_b   1.000
_cell.length_c   1.000
_cell.angle_alpha   90.00
_cell.angle_beta   90.00
_cell.angle_gamma   90.00
#
_symmetry.space_group_name_H-M   'P 1'
#
loop_
_entity.id
_entity.type
_entity.pdbx_description
1 polymer ?
#
loop_
_entity_poly.entity_id
_entity_poly.type
_entity_poly.pdbx_seq_one_letter_code
_entity_poly.pdbx_strand_id
1 'polypeptide(L)'
;MLKLQPSPQADAHTAAEAIGDIHIGVAPSIRNKQLFGEFIVVQVKTMSFLAYIIRSLSLREHQDLIPGFVVRLLKDCPIDMSPTRKELLVATRHILSTEYRAAFVEHIDVLLSEKVLIGCGVTAHETLRPLAYSMLADLLHHIREKLDFSQLRKTIQVYSCNLHDSTLAPGIQTMCAKLLLNLIDRIMKLEASQGRELLVMILQTFTKRFVALNREFLKISSLRKDTKRKEDAADMNPYSSNSCILSEIPSKPIRLLLDVSEHETDALKDGRFLFKNLMLGFKTVLFGLKSCNPAPPTNLTITPQQWNDFARGLAAEEINIFSELFREGLQAF
;
A
#
# COMPACT_ATOMS: atom_id res chain seq x y z
N MET A 1 2.02 -27.95 17.19
CA MET A 1 3.01 -27.45 16.21
C MET A 1 3.07 -25.92 16.16
N LEU A 2 1.99 -25.20 15.84
CA LEU A 2 2.03 -23.74 15.68
C LEU A 2 2.31 -22.98 16.98
N LYS A 3 1.81 -23.45 18.13
CA LYS A 3 2.10 -22.85 19.45
C LYS A 3 3.57 -22.92 19.88
N LEU A 4 4.36 -23.82 19.31
CA LEU A 4 5.74 -24.04 19.75
C LEU A 4 6.64 -22.89 19.28
N GLN A 5 7.48 -22.38 20.17
CA GLN A 5 8.50 -21.37 19.89
C GLN A 5 9.74 -21.66 20.76
N PRO A 6 10.96 -21.54 20.23
CA PRO A 6 12.16 -21.62 21.05
C PRO A 6 12.19 -20.49 22.10
N SER A 7 12.53 -20.80 23.35
CA SER A 7 12.64 -19.80 24.43
C SER A 7 13.48 -18.58 24.03
N PRO A 8 14.68 -18.73 23.42
CA PRO A 8 15.50 -17.57 23.10
C PRO A 8 14.86 -16.63 22.06
N GLN A 9 13.96 -17.15 21.22
CA GLN A 9 13.18 -16.36 20.27
C GLN A 9 12.04 -15.63 20.98
N ALA A 10 11.34 -16.30 21.90
CA ALA A 10 10.29 -15.69 22.71
C ALA A 10 10.85 -14.55 23.58
N ASP A 11 11.99 -14.77 24.23
CA ASP A 11 12.66 -13.78 25.07
C ASP A 11 13.06 -12.53 24.26
N ALA A 12 13.47 -12.70 22.99
CA ALA A 12 13.79 -11.59 22.10
C ALA A 12 12.55 -10.76 21.72
N HIS A 13 11.39 -11.39 21.55
CA HIS A 13 10.12 -10.67 21.34
C HIS A 13 9.72 -9.87 22.57
N THR A 14 9.75 -10.49 23.75
CA THR A 14 9.39 -9.83 25.00
C THR A 14 10.34 -8.67 25.32
N ALA A 15 11.64 -8.82 25.06
CA ALA A 15 12.62 -7.76 25.25
C ALA A 15 12.40 -6.58 24.29
N ALA A 16 12.05 -6.85 23.03
CA ALA A 16 11.72 -5.79 22.06
C ALA A 16 10.41 -5.09 22.41
N GLU A 17 9.39 -5.84 22.83
CA GLU A 17 8.10 -5.30 23.25
C GLU A 17 8.24 -4.38 24.46
N ALA A 18 9.11 -4.72 25.42
CA ALA A 18 9.39 -3.88 26.59
C ALA A 18 9.98 -2.50 26.26
N ILE A 19 10.62 -2.35 25.10
CA ILE A 19 11.17 -1.08 24.61
C ILE A 19 10.28 -0.42 23.55
N GLY A 20 9.12 -1.01 23.24
CA GLY A 20 8.21 -0.53 22.19
C GLY A 20 8.70 -0.79 20.76
N ASP A 21 9.62 -1.73 20.56
CA ASP A 21 10.13 -2.14 19.25
C ASP A 21 9.57 -3.52 18.84
N ILE A 22 9.73 -3.87 17.56
CA ILE A 22 9.30 -5.17 17.02
C ILE A 22 10.53 -5.97 16.64
N HIS A 23 10.77 -7.09 17.33
CA HIS A 23 11.80 -8.04 16.93
C HIS A 23 11.40 -8.73 15.61
N ILE A 24 12.32 -8.71 14.63
CA ILE A 24 12.13 -9.31 13.31
C ILE A 24 13.37 -10.14 12.96
N GLY A 25 13.13 -11.33 12.44
CA GLY A 25 14.16 -12.31 12.09
C GLY A 25 14.49 -13.26 13.23
N VAL A 26 15.68 -13.83 13.16
CA VAL A 26 16.15 -14.86 14.10
C VAL A 26 16.89 -14.19 15.26
N ALA A 27 16.54 -14.55 16.49
CA ALA A 27 17.22 -14.04 17.67
C ALA A 27 18.71 -14.41 17.66
N PRO A 28 19.62 -13.49 18.05
CA PRO A 28 21.07 -13.75 18.06
C PRO A 28 21.48 -14.94 18.93
N SER A 29 20.70 -15.25 19.95
CA SER A 29 20.91 -16.34 20.90
C SER A 29 20.62 -17.74 20.33
N ILE A 30 19.99 -17.83 19.15
CA ILE A 30 19.74 -19.10 18.47
C ILE A 30 21.03 -19.62 17.85
N ARG A 31 21.59 -20.68 18.45
CA ARG A 31 22.85 -21.29 18.02
C ARG A 31 22.76 -21.94 16.62
N ASN A 32 21.73 -22.74 16.38
CA ASN A 32 21.55 -23.45 15.11
C ASN A 32 20.45 -22.78 14.27
N LYS A 33 20.86 -21.78 13.47
CA LYS A 33 19.96 -21.03 12.59
C LYS A 33 19.35 -21.90 11.48
N GLN A 34 20.07 -22.93 11.02
CA GLN A 34 19.57 -23.84 9.99
C GLN A 34 18.39 -24.67 10.52
N LEU A 35 18.55 -25.34 11.67
CA LEU A 35 17.45 -26.08 12.29
C LEU A 35 16.27 -25.17 12.64
N PHE A 36 16.53 -23.93 13.05
CA PHE A 36 15.46 -22.94 13.24
C PHE A 36 14.72 -22.65 11.94
N GLY A 37 15.44 -22.43 10.82
CA GLY A 37 14.84 -22.24 9.51
C GLY A 37 13.97 -23.41 9.07
N GLU A 38 14.47 -24.65 9.23
CA GLU A 38 13.71 -25.88 8.95
C GLU A 38 12.45 -25.98 9.82
N PHE A 39 12.54 -25.62 11.10
CA PHE A 39 11.39 -25.56 12.00
C PHE A 39 10.35 -24.54 11.53
N ILE A 40 10.76 -23.35 11.12
CA ILE A 40 9.86 -22.33 10.55
C ILE A 40 9.20 -22.85 9.26
N VAL A 41 9.93 -23.55 8.39
CA VAL A 41 9.36 -24.16 7.18
C VAL A 41 8.24 -25.13 7.53
N VAL A 42 8.44 -26.02 8.51
CA VAL A 42 7.42 -26.97 8.95
C VAL A 42 6.19 -26.24 9.53
N GLN A 43 6.39 -25.16 10.29
CA GLN A 43 5.28 -24.36 10.79
C GLN A 43 4.51 -23.66 9.67
N VAL A 44 5.20 -23.09 8.67
CA VAL A 44 4.56 -22.47 7.50
C VAL A 44 3.79 -23.51 6.68
N LYS A 45 4.35 -24.70 6.46
CA LYS A 45 3.63 -25.80 5.80
C LYS A 45 2.38 -26.21 6.57
N THR A 46 2.46 -26.24 7.90
CA THR A 46 1.31 -26.50 8.77
C THR A 46 0.26 -25.39 8.64
N MET A 47 0.67 -24.13 8.56
CA MET A 47 -0.24 -23.00 8.29
C MET A 47 -0.90 -23.10 6.91
N SER A 48 -0.17 -23.49 5.87
CA SER A 48 -0.72 -23.71 4.52
C SER A 48 -1.80 -24.79 4.54
N PHE A 49 -1.55 -25.90 5.24
CA PHE A 49 -2.53 -26.97 5.42
C PHE A 49 -3.74 -26.52 6.23
N LEU A 50 -3.52 -25.76 7.32
CA LEU A 50 -4.60 -25.16 8.10
C LEU A 50 -5.46 -24.23 7.24
N ALA A 51 -4.84 -23.35 6.44
CA ALA A 51 -5.52 -22.42 5.55
C ALA A 51 -6.43 -23.14 4.53
N TYR A 52 -6.04 -24.34 4.09
CA TYR A 52 -6.86 -25.21 3.26
C TYR A 52 -8.05 -25.79 4.04
N ILE A 53 -7.80 -26.34 5.24
CA ILE A 53 -8.84 -26.99 6.07
C ILE A 53 -9.93 -26.00 6.51
N ILE A 54 -9.57 -24.80 6.94
CA ILE A 54 -10.56 -23.84 7.49
C ILE A 54 -11.60 -23.37 6.46
N ARG A 55 -11.38 -23.65 5.17
CA ARG A 55 -12.37 -23.39 4.12
C ARG A 55 -13.51 -24.39 4.13
N SER A 56 -13.28 -25.62 4.61
CA SER A 56 -14.27 -26.69 4.64
C SER A 56 -14.73 -27.03 6.07
N LEU A 57 -13.87 -26.87 7.07
CA LEU A 57 -14.16 -27.17 8.47
C LEU A 57 -14.11 -25.90 9.32
N SER A 58 -15.11 -25.71 10.18
CA SER A 58 -15.15 -24.56 11.09
C SER A 58 -14.39 -24.88 12.39
N LEU A 59 -13.33 -24.13 12.66
CA LEU A 59 -12.47 -24.16 13.84
C LEU A 59 -12.69 -22.93 14.75
N ARG A 60 -13.95 -22.59 15.03
CA ARG A 60 -14.32 -21.37 15.78
C ARG A 60 -13.62 -21.23 17.12
N GLU A 61 -13.46 -22.32 17.86
CA GLU A 61 -12.83 -22.31 19.19
C GLU A 61 -11.36 -21.85 19.18
N HIS A 62 -10.70 -21.92 18.02
CA HIS A 62 -9.29 -21.57 17.88
C HIS A 62 -9.09 -20.31 17.01
N GLN A 63 -10.17 -19.64 16.63
CA GLN A 63 -10.15 -18.51 15.69
C GLN A 63 -9.22 -17.38 16.14
N ASP A 64 -9.25 -17.04 17.42
CA ASP A 64 -8.50 -15.89 17.96
C ASP A 64 -6.99 -16.17 18.07
N LEU A 65 -6.58 -17.44 18.04
CA LEU A 65 -5.17 -17.83 18.09
C LEU A 65 -4.48 -17.73 16.72
N ILE A 66 -5.25 -17.87 15.63
CA ILE A 66 -4.70 -17.94 14.26
C ILE A 66 -3.96 -16.66 13.85
N PRO A 67 -4.51 -15.44 14.05
CA PRO A 67 -3.79 -14.20 13.73
C PRO A 67 -2.44 -14.10 14.46
N GLY A 68 -2.41 -14.47 15.75
CA GLY A 68 -1.18 -14.46 16.54
C GLY A 68 -0.10 -15.38 15.96
N PHE A 69 -0.46 -16.58 15.53
CA PHE A 69 0.48 -17.49 14.87
C PHE A 69 1.01 -16.94 13.55
N VAL A 70 0.13 -16.36 12.71
CA VAL A 70 0.52 -15.75 11.43
C VAL A 70 1.53 -14.62 11.67
N VAL A 71 1.20 -13.70 12.57
CA VAL A 71 2.04 -12.52 12.86
C VAL A 71 3.37 -12.93 13.45
N ARG A 72 3.38 -13.88 14.38
CA ARG A 72 4.63 -14.42 14.93
C ARG A 72 5.49 -15.05 13.84
N LEU A 73 4.91 -15.88 12.97
CA LEU A 73 5.67 -16.50 11.86
C LEU A 73 6.19 -15.46 10.85
N LEU A 74 5.46 -14.38 10.60
CA LEU A 74 5.93 -13.26 9.77
C LEU A 74 7.13 -12.54 10.40
N LYS A 75 7.13 -12.37 11.73
CA LYS A 75 8.28 -11.83 12.47
C LYS A 75 9.47 -12.80 12.47
N ASP A 76 9.22 -14.09 12.74
CA ASP A 76 10.26 -15.11 12.94
C ASP A 76 10.88 -15.62 11.62
N CYS A 77 10.24 -15.39 10.48
CA CYS A 77 10.72 -15.92 9.20
C CYS A 77 12.10 -15.31 8.82
N PRO A 78 13.15 -16.14 8.67
CA PRO A 78 14.51 -15.66 8.38
C PRO A 78 14.61 -14.84 7.09
N ILE A 79 15.59 -13.93 7.06
CA ILE A 79 15.76 -12.94 5.99
C ILE A 79 16.11 -13.54 4.62
N ASP A 80 16.78 -14.70 4.63
CA ASP A 80 17.25 -15.45 3.47
C ASP A 80 16.19 -16.43 2.93
N MET A 81 15.08 -16.63 3.63
CA MET A 81 14.03 -17.60 3.29
C MET A 81 12.83 -16.97 2.57
N SER A 82 13.09 -16.19 1.51
CA SER A 82 12.05 -15.55 0.69
C SER A 82 10.97 -16.52 0.16
N PRO A 83 11.28 -17.77 -0.27
CA PRO A 83 10.26 -18.71 -0.72
C PRO A 83 9.29 -19.11 0.40
N THR A 84 9.79 -19.35 1.61
CA THR A 84 8.99 -19.68 2.79
C THR A 84 8.07 -18.53 3.18
N ARG A 85 8.57 -17.30 3.11
CA ARG A 85 7.76 -16.10 3.34
C ARG A 85 6.64 -15.94 2.31
N LYS A 86 6.94 -16.19 1.02
CA LYS A 86 5.92 -16.19 -0.04
C LYS A 86 4.79 -17.17 0.27
N GLU A 87 5.14 -18.39 0.66
CA GLU A 87 4.18 -19.43 1.01
C GLU A 87 3.31 -19.00 2.21
N LEU A 88 3.93 -18.41 3.24
CA LEU A 88 3.20 -17.88 4.39
C LEU A 88 2.22 -16.76 3.99
N LEU A 89 2.62 -15.84 3.10
CA LEU A 89 1.73 -14.80 2.59
C LEU A 89 0.56 -15.38 1.79
N VAL A 90 0.79 -16.41 0.98
CA VAL A 90 -0.28 -17.10 0.24
C VAL A 90 -1.25 -17.78 1.21
N ALA A 91 -0.74 -18.50 2.21
CA ALA A 91 -1.56 -19.12 3.25
C ALA A 91 -2.37 -18.07 4.03
N THR A 92 -1.73 -16.97 4.40
CA THR A 92 -2.37 -15.84 5.09
C THR A 92 -3.51 -15.27 4.24
N ARG A 93 -3.29 -15.01 2.95
CA ARG A 93 -4.34 -14.54 2.03
C ARG A 93 -5.55 -15.46 2.03
N HIS A 94 -5.33 -16.78 2.00
CA HIS A 94 -6.43 -17.74 2.05
C HIS A 94 -7.20 -17.68 3.36
N ILE A 95 -6.53 -17.50 4.51
CA ILE A 95 -7.18 -17.31 5.81
C ILE A 95 -8.00 -16.02 5.81
N LEU A 96 -7.45 -14.90 5.34
CA LEU A 96 -8.15 -13.60 5.30
C LEU A 96 -9.38 -13.61 4.36
N SER A 97 -9.43 -14.54 3.41
CA SER A 97 -10.60 -14.73 2.55
C SER A 97 -11.79 -15.37 3.28
N THR A 98 -11.64 -15.87 4.51
CA THR A 98 -12.66 -16.57 5.30
C THR A 98 -13.21 -15.72 6.46
N GLU A 99 -14.17 -16.23 7.24
CA GLU A 99 -14.79 -15.52 8.38
C GLU A 99 -13.79 -15.09 9.48
N TYR A 100 -12.63 -15.75 9.56
CA TYR A 100 -11.57 -15.49 10.55
C TYR A 100 -10.90 -14.13 10.39
N ARG A 101 -11.09 -13.42 9.27
CA ARG A 101 -10.48 -12.11 8.98
C ARG A 101 -10.75 -11.06 10.06
N ALA A 102 -11.89 -11.14 10.74
CA ALA A 102 -12.26 -10.21 11.80
C ALA A 102 -11.31 -10.26 13.01
N ALA A 103 -10.69 -11.42 13.29
CA ALA A 103 -9.76 -11.58 14.40
C ALA A 103 -8.41 -10.89 14.17
N PHE A 104 -8.12 -10.46 12.93
CA PHE A 104 -6.87 -9.78 12.60
C PHE A 104 -6.85 -8.29 12.98
N VAL A 105 -7.98 -7.70 13.40
CA VAL A 105 -8.08 -6.27 13.73
C VAL A 105 -7.05 -5.84 14.78
N GLU A 106 -6.85 -6.66 15.82
CA GLU A 106 -5.89 -6.38 16.91
C GLU A 106 -4.42 -6.41 16.44
N HIS A 107 -4.16 -6.97 15.26
CA HIS A 107 -2.82 -7.16 14.73
C HIS A 107 -2.49 -6.21 13.56
N ILE A 108 -3.41 -5.32 13.20
CA ILE A 108 -3.26 -4.43 12.03
C ILE A 108 -2.04 -3.51 12.17
N ASP A 109 -1.77 -2.99 13.36
CA ASP A 109 -0.62 -2.11 13.56
C ASP A 109 0.72 -2.79 13.28
N VAL A 110 0.79 -4.10 13.57
CA VAL A 110 1.96 -4.93 13.28
C VAL A 110 2.01 -5.29 11.80
N LEU A 111 0.88 -5.64 11.18
CA LEU A 111 0.78 -6.01 9.77
C LEU A 111 1.02 -4.83 8.81
N LEU A 112 0.73 -3.60 9.24
CA LEU A 112 1.06 -2.37 8.51
C LEU A 112 2.57 -2.08 8.48
N SER A 113 3.37 -2.76 9.30
CA SER A 113 4.83 -2.69 9.20
C SER A 113 5.34 -3.49 8.01
N GLU A 114 5.86 -2.81 7.00
CA GLU A 114 6.48 -3.43 5.83
C GLU A 114 7.58 -4.42 6.22
N LYS A 115 8.40 -4.08 7.21
CA LYS A 115 9.47 -4.96 7.70
C LYS A 115 8.92 -6.28 8.25
N VAL A 116 7.72 -6.28 8.84
CA VAL A 116 7.08 -7.50 9.34
C VAL A 116 6.44 -8.27 8.20
N LEU A 117 5.68 -7.58 7.35
CA LEU A 117 4.89 -8.20 6.29
C LEU A 117 5.79 -8.82 5.19
N ILE A 118 6.78 -8.06 4.71
CA ILE A 118 7.64 -8.44 3.58
C ILE A 118 9.02 -8.95 4.06
N GLY A 119 9.47 -8.54 5.24
CA GLY A 119 10.80 -8.87 5.74
C GLY A 119 11.87 -7.86 5.32
N CYS A 120 13.07 -7.99 5.88
CA CYS A 120 14.20 -7.09 5.61
C CYS A 120 15.07 -7.51 4.41
N GLY A 121 14.75 -8.64 3.76
CA GLY A 121 15.57 -9.22 2.69
C GLY A 121 15.27 -8.60 1.33
N VAL A 122 16.32 -8.24 0.58
CA VAL A 122 16.18 -7.58 -0.72
C VAL A 122 15.38 -8.43 -1.71
N THR A 123 15.62 -9.74 -1.79
CA THR A 123 14.86 -10.64 -2.67
C THR A 123 13.37 -10.68 -2.32
N ALA A 124 13.03 -10.70 -1.03
CA ALA A 124 11.65 -10.66 -0.58
C ALA A 124 11.00 -9.31 -0.89
N HIS A 125 11.75 -8.21 -0.68
CA HIS A 125 11.32 -6.85 -1.00
C HIS A 125 10.98 -6.68 -2.49
N GLU A 126 11.83 -7.17 -3.38
CA GLU A 126 11.57 -7.02 -4.83
C GLU A 126 10.43 -7.92 -5.33
N THR A 127 10.29 -9.13 -4.78
CA THR A 127 9.36 -10.14 -5.33
C THR A 127 8.00 -10.22 -4.63
N LEU A 128 7.90 -9.83 -3.36
CA LEU A 128 6.70 -10.06 -2.55
C LEU A 128 5.83 -8.81 -2.35
N ARG A 129 6.35 -7.61 -2.62
CA ARG A 129 5.59 -6.33 -2.47
C ARG A 129 4.20 -6.38 -3.13
N PRO A 130 4.04 -6.79 -4.40
CA PRO A 130 2.71 -6.84 -5.03
C PRO A 130 1.72 -7.77 -4.29
N LEU A 131 2.17 -8.95 -3.87
CA LEU A 131 1.36 -9.94 -3.15
C LEU A 131 0.97 -9.43 -1.75
N ALA A 132 1.95 -8.91 -1.01
CA ALA A 132 1.80 -8.43 0.36
C ALA A 132 0.84 -7.23 0.44
N TYR A 133 1.07 -6.19 -0.38
CA TYR A 133 0.23 -5.00 -0.35
C TYR A 133 -1.20 -5.26 -0.83
N SER A 134 -1.39 -6.06 -1.89
CA SER A 134 -2.75 -6.41 -2.34
C SER A 134 -3.50 -7.24 -1.29
N MET A 135 -2.85 -8.22 -0.66
CA MET A 135 -3.45 -9.00 0.42
C MET A 135 -3.86 -8.13 1.62
N LEU A 136 -2.98 -7.22 2.05
CA LEU A 136 -3.27 -6.34 3.18
C LEU A 136 -4.36 -5.32 2.82
N ALA A 137 -4.40 -4.81 1.58
CA ALA A 137 -5.43 -3.90 1.12
C ALA A 137 -6.80 -4.56 1.12
N ASP A 138 -6.88 -5.81 0.65
CA ASP A 138 -8.11 -6.60 0.71
C ASP A 138 -8.58 -6.75 2.15
N LEU A 139 -7.69 -7.10 3.09
CA LEU A 139 -8.04 -7.18 4.51
C LEU A 139 -8.60 -5.86 5.03
N LEU A 140 -7.87 -4.77 4.86
CA LEU A 140 -8.23 -3.43 5.33
C LEU A 140 -9.57 -2.97 4.76
N HIS A 141 -9.82 -3.24 3.47
CA HIS A 141 -11.12 -2.97 2.86
C HIS A 141 -12.25 -3.71 3.58
N HIS A 142 -12.09 -5.00 3.87
CA HIS A 142 -13.12 -5.81 4.51
C HIS A 142 -13.38 -5.42 5.96
N ILE A 143 -12.35 -5.04 6.72
CA ILE A 143 -12.47 -4.72 8.15
C ILE A 143 -12.62 -3.24 8.44
N ARG A 144 -12.65 -2.35 7.43
CA ARG A 144 -12.62 -0.89 7.57
C ARG A 144 -13.55 -0.33 8.65
N GLU A 145 -14.74 -0.88 8.80
CA GLU A 145 -15.73 -0.43 9.80
C GLU A 145 -15.29 -0.64 11.25
N LYS A 146 -14.34 -1.56 11.48
CA LYS A 146 -13.78 -1.89 12.81
C LYS A 146 -12.48 -1.14 13.12
N LEU A 147 -11.92 -0.40 12.16
CA LEU A 147 -10.68 0.33 12.37
C LEU A 147 -10.94 1.59 13.21
N ASP A 148 -10.03 1.85 14.14
CA ASP A 148 -9.97 3.09 14.92
C ASP A 148 -9.23 4.20 14.15
N PHE A 149 -9.21 5.40 14.75
CA PHE A 149 -8.54 6.56 14.16
C PHE A 149 -7.03 6.34 13.94
N SER A 150 -6.33 5.73 14.89
CA SER A 150 -4.88 5.51 14.82
C SER A 150 -4.53 4.54 13.68
N GLN A 151 -5.28 3.44 13.59
CA GLN A 151 -5.13 2.43 12.56
C GLN A 151 -5.46 2.98 11.17
N LEU A 152 -6.52 3.79 11.04
CA LEU A 152 -6.85 4.49 9.79
C LEU A 152 -5.74 5.45 9.38
N ARG A 153 -5.22 6.26 10.32
CA ARG A 153 -4.12 7.20 10.07
C ARG A 153 -2.88 6.48 9.56
N LYS A 154 -2.46 5.40 10.24
CA LYS A 154 -1.30 4.58 9.85
C LYS A 154 -1.52 3.91 8.49
N THR A 155 -2.73 3.40 8.25
CA THR A 155 -3.11 2.83 6.96
C THR A 155 -2.97 3.85 5.83
N ILE A 156 -3.51 5.06 6.01
CA ILE A 156 -3.42 6.13 5.01
C ILE A 156 -1.97 6.49 4.74
N GLN A 157 -1.12 6.58 5.77
CA GLN A 157 0.31 6.85 5.60
C GLN A 157 1.01 5.80 4.75
N VAL A 158 0.86 4.52 5.10
CA VAL A 158 1.50 3.41 4.37
C VAL A 158 1.06 3.36 2.91
N TYR A 159 -0.25 3.45 2.66
CA TYR A 159 -0.77 3.38 1.29
C TYR A 159 -0.55 4.67 0.49
N SER A 160 -0.34 5.81 1.15
CA SER A 160 0.14 7.03 0.49
C SER A 160 1.58 6.86 0.01
N CYS A 161 2.47 6.31 0.85
CA CYS A 161 3.84 6.00 0.44
C CYS A 161 3.86 5.03 -0.74
N ASN A 162 3.08 3.95 -0.68
CA ASN A 162 2.99 2.97 -1.76
C ASN A 162 2.41 3.56 -3.06
N LEU A 163 1.45 4.50 -2.97
CA LEU A 163 0.91 5.20 -4.14
C LEU A 163 1.96 6.08 -4.83
N HIS A 164 2.88 6.66 -4.06
CA HIS A 164 3.96 7.50 -4.57
C HIS A 164 5.22 6.72 -4.97
N ASP A 165 5.31 5.43 -4.66
CA ASP A 165 6.47 4.61 -4.99
C ASP A 165 6.48 4.28 -6.49
N SER A 166 7.40 4.90 -7.24
CA SER A 166 7.59 4.68 -8.67
C SER A 166 8.20 3.32 -9.00
N THR A 167 8.70 2.57 -8.02
CA THR A 167 9.23 1.22 -8.20
C THR A 167 8.13 0.16 -8.20
N LEU A 168 6.90 0.52 -7.79
CA LEU A 168 5.74 -0.36 -7.86
C LEU A 168 5.03 -0.23 -9.21
N ALA A 169 4.46 -1.34 -9.67
CA ALA A 169 3.69 -1.37 -10.90
C ALA A 169 2.47 -0.43 -10.81
N PRO A 170 2.07 0.23 -11.93
CA PRO A 170 0.92 1.15 -11.96
C PRO A 170 -0.39 0.53 -11.44
N GLY A 171 -0.60 -0.77 -11.65
CA GLY A 171 -1.74 -1.51 -11.10
C GLY A 171 -1.79 -1.52 -9.58
N ILE A 172 -0.63 -1.64 -8.92
CA ILE A 172 -0.53 -1.59 -7.45
C ILE A 172 -0.78 -0.18 -6.93
N GLN A 173 -0.23 0.84 -7.59
CA GLN A 173 -0.53 2.24 -7.26
C GLN A 173 -2.04 2.52 -7.38
N THR A 174 -2.70 2.04 -8.44
CA THR A 174 -4.14 2.20 -8.60
C THR A 174 -4.94 1.48 -7.51
N MET A 175 -4.51 0.28 -7.10
CA MET A 175 -5.09 -0.41 -5.96
C MET A 175 -4.98 0.42 -4.68
N CYS A 176 -3.81 1.02 -4.40
CA CYS A 176 -3.60 1.90 -3.25
C CYS A 176 -4.57 3.08 -3.26
N ALA A 177 -4.71 3.75 -4.41
CA ALA A 177 -5.67 4.85 -4.56
C ALA A 177 -7.11 4.39 -4.27
N LYS A 178 -7.54 3.25 -4.83
CA LYS A 178 -8.87 2.67 -4.57
C LYS A 178 -9.09 2.31 -3.10
N LEU A 179 -8.08 1.78 -2.41
CA LEU A 179 -8.19 1.50 -0.98
C LEU A 179 -8.47 2.78 -0.19
N LEU A 180 -7.68 3.83 -0.42
CA LEU A 180 -7.85 5.13 0.25
C LEU A 180 -9.25 5.70 0.03
N LEU A 181 -9.81 5.55 -1.17
CA LEU A 181 -11.20 5.94 -1.45
C LEU A 181 -12.23 5.15 -0.63
N ASN A 182 -12.04 3.83 -0.53
CA ASN A 182 -12.94 2.98 0.23
C ASN A 182 -12.90 3.25 1.75
N LEU A 183 -11.88 3.93 2.26
CA LEU A 183 -11.80 4.32 3.67
C LEU A 183 -12.61 5.60 3.96
N ILE A 184 -12.93 6.41 2.95
CA ILE A 184 -13.62 7.71 3.14
C ILE A 184 -14.95 7.54 3.86
N ASP A 185 -15.77 6.55 3.49
CA ASP A 185 -17.06 6.28 4.13
C ASP A 185 -16.94 6.00 5.63
N ARG A 186 -15.87 5.32 6.04
CA ARG A 186 -15.58 5.09 7.46
C ARG A 186 -15.08 6.36 8.13
N ILE A 187 -14.18 7.10 7.48
CA ILE A 187 -13.59 8.35 8.00
C ILE A 187 -14.68 9.38 8.27
N MET A 188 -15.70 9.48 7.41
CA MET A 188 -16.84 10.38 7.58
C MET A 188 -17.70 10.07 8.81
N LYS A 189 -17.58 8.88 9.41
CA LYS A 189 -18.28 8.49 10.65
C LYS A 189 -17.48 8.79 11.92
N LEU A 190 -16.24 9.28 11.80
CA LEU A 190 -15.43 9.72 12.94
C LEU A 190 -15.87 11.10 13.42
N GLU A 191 -15.30 11.55 14.53
CA GLU A 191 -15.43 12.94 14.97
C GLU A 191 -14.95 13.90 13.87
N ALA A 192 -15.63 15.05 13.70
CA ALA A 192 -15.39 15.96 12.58
C ALA A 192 -13.92 16.40 12.45
N SER A 193 -13.23 16.65 13.57
CA SER A 193 -11.81 17.03 13.59
C SER A 193 -10.91 15.90 13.07
N GLN A 194 -11.09 14.69 13.60
CA GLN A 194 -10.35 13.49 13.19
C GLN A 194 -10.63 13.12 11.73
N GLY A 195 -11.90 13.13 11.33
CA GLY A 195 -12.32 12.85 9.96
C GLY A 195 -11.70 13.83 8.98
N ARG A 196 -11.70 15.12 9.32
CA ARG A 196 -11.06 16.16 8.52
C ARG A 196 -9.55 15.94 8.36
N GLU A 197 -8.83 15.67 9.45
CA GLU A 197 -7.38 15.40 9.40
C GLU A 197 -7.06 14.31 8.37
N LEU A 198 -7.78 13.18 8.44
CA LEU A 198 -7.55 12.05 7.54
C LEU A 198 -7.95 12.34 6.09
N LEU A 199 -9.05 13.06 5.86
CA LEU A 199 -9.48 13.46 4.52
C LEU A 199 -8.47 14.41 3.86
N VAL A 200 -7.90 15.34 4.62
CA VAL A 200 -6.85 16.25 4.14
C VAL A 200 -5.58 15.49 3.80
N MET A 201 -5.19 14.50 4.60
CA MET A 201 -4.06 13.61 4.27
C MET A 201 -4.27 12.90 2.93
N ILE A 202 -5.46 12.32 2.71
CA ILE A 202 -5.79 11.66 1.43
C ILE A 202 -5.78 12.68 0.28
N LEU A 203 -6.36 13.87 0.48
CA LEU A 203 -6.38 14.94 -0.53
C LEU A 203 -4.96 15.35 -0.93
N GLN A 204 -4.07 15.54 0.04
CA GLN A 204 -2.69 15.91 -0.19
C GLN A 204 -1.94 14.81 -0.97
N THR A 205 -2.11 13.55 -0.58
CA THR A 205 -1.55 12.39 -1.29
C THR A 205 -2.00 12.35 -2.75
N PHE A 206 -3.31 12.47 -3.00
CA PHE A 206 -3.81 12.46 -4.38
C PHE A 206 -3.32 13.64 -5.19
N THR A 207 -3.27 14.84 -4.61
CA THR A 207 -2.75 16.05 -5.30
C THR A 207 -1.29 15.87 -5.69
N LYS A 208 -0.44 15.40 -4.77
CA LYS A 208 0.97 15.12 -5.06
C LYS A 208 1.15 14.05 -6.16
N ARG A 209 0.31 13.01 -6.16
CA ARG A 209 0.41 11.94 -7.17
C ARG A 209 -0.07 12.46 -8.53
N PHE A 210 -1.09 13.30 -8.53
CA PHE A 210 -1.60 13.97 -9.71
C PHE A 210 -0.54 14.85 -10.38
N VAL A 211 0.18 15.67 -9.60
CA VAL A 211 1.33 16.47 -10.06
C VAL A 211 2.41 15.56 -10.68
N ALA A 212 2.79 14.49 -9.98
CA ALA A 212 3.82 13.56 -10.45
C ALA A 212 3.43 12.91 -11.78
N LEU A 213 2.16 12.52 -11.89
CA LEU A 213 1.60 11.88 -13.06
C LEU A 213 1.51 12.85 -14.26
N ASN A 214 1.15 14.12 -14.06
CA ASN A 214 1.24 15.16 -15.10
C ASN A 214 2.67 15.29 -15.65
N ARG A 215 3.68 15.31 -14.77
CA ARG A 215 5.10 15.37 -15.17
C ARG A 215 5.52 14.13 -15.96
N GLU A 216 5.09 12.94 -15.53
CA GLU A 216 5.32 11.68 -16.25
C GLU A 216 4.71 11.73 -17.66
N PHE A 217 3.46 12.20 -17.80
CA PHE A 217 2.80 12.37 -19.09
C PHE A 217 3.53 13.33 -20.03
N LEU A 218 3.95 14.49 -19.52
CA LEU A 218 4.71 15.47 -20.30
C LEU A 218 6.03 14.86 -20.80
N LYS A 219 6.78 14.18 -19.92
CA LYS A 219 8.04 13.52 -20.27
C LYS A 219 7.83 12.48 -21.38
N ILE A 220 6.86 11.60 -21.24
CA ILE A 220 6.56 10.57 -22.27
C ILE A 220 6.14 11.22 -23.60
N SER A 221 5.35 12.30 -23.54
CA SER A 221 4.92 13.01 -24.76
C SER A 221 6.07 13.68 -25.52
N SER A 222 7.08 14.19 -24.81
CA SER A 222 8.27 14.80 -25.42
C SER A 222 9.16 13.74 -26.08
N LEU A 223 9.41 12.63 -25.39
CA LEU A 223 10.19 11.51 -25.92
C LEU A 223 9.57 10.95 -27.21
N ARG A 224 8.25 10.78 -27.27
CA ARG A 224 7.57 10.33 -28.48
C ARG A 224 7.70 11.29 -29.66
N LYS A 225 7.71 12.60 -29.41
CA LYS A 225 7.92 13.61 -30.46
C LYS A 225 9.34 13.55 -31.00
N ASP A 226 10.33 13.33 -30.13
CA ASP A 226 11.73 13.23 -30.52
C ASP A 226 12.04 11.91 -31.25
N THR A 227 11.44 10.79 -30.83
CA THR A 227 11.54 9.51 -31.55
C THR A 227 10.94 9.61 -32.94
N LYS A 228 9.73 10.18 -33.07
CA LYS A 228 9.07 10.36 -34.37
C LYS A 228 9.89 11.26 -35.30
N ARG A 229 10.47 12.36 -34.78
CA ARG A 229 11.38 13.24 -35.55
C ARG A 229 12.66 12.53 -36.01
N LYS A 230 13.18 11.58 -35.23
CA LYS A 230 14.36 10.79 -35.59
C LYS A 230 14.03 9.70 -36.60
N GLU A 231 12.86 9.08 -36.52
CA GLU A 231 12.34 8.13 -37.52
C GLU A 231 12.11 8.83 -38.87
N ASP A 232 11.45 9.98 -38.87
CA ASP A 232 11.22 10.81 -40.07
C ASP A 232 12.54 11.30 -40.72
N ALA A 233 13.63 11.42 -39.94
CA ALA A 233 14.96 11.81 -40.43
C ALA A 233 15.83 10.64 -40.88
N ALA A 234 15.58 9.42 -40.40
CA ALA A 234 16.32 8.21 -40.77
C ALA A 234 15.91 7.65 -42.14
N ASP A 235 14.65 7.87 -42.57
CA ASP A 235 14.16 7.51 -43.91
C ASP A 235 14.84 8.27 -45.06
N MET A 236 15.66 9.29 -44.75
CA MET A 236 16.42 10.08 -45.73
C MET A 236 17.89 9.65 -45.90
N ASN A 237 18.41 8.66 -45.16
CA ASN A 237 19.81 8.23 -45.32
C ASN A 237 20.09 6.76 -44.88
N PRO A 238 20.11 5.78 -45.81
CA PRO A 238 20.17 4.35 -45.48
C PRO A 238 21.52 3.79 -44.99
N TYR A 239 22.55 4.63 -44.76
CA TYR A 239 23.89 4.17 -44.36
C TYR A 239 24.32 4.49 -42.92
N SER A 240 23.41 4.96 -42.05
CA SER A 240 23.72 5.21 -40.63
C SER A 240 22.95 4.28 -39.68
N SER A 241 22.92 2.99 -39.98
CA SER A 241 22.38 1.97 -39.08
C SER A 241 23.52 1.28 -38.34
N ASN A 242 23.93 1.84 -37.20
CA ASN A 242 24.35 1.11 -35.99
C ASN A 242 25.04 2.04 -34.97
N SER A 243 24.29 2.96 -34.37
CA SER A 243 24.47 3.29 -32.95
C SER A 243 23.26 4.06 -32.45
N CYS A 244 22.92 3.93 -31.18
CA CYS A 244 21.93 4.73 -30.46
C CYS A 244 20.46 4.25 -30.43
N ILE A 245 20.23 2.97 -30.13
CA ILE A 245 18.94 2.50 -29.53
C ILE A 245 19.08 2.29 -28.00
N LEU A 246 20.19 2.71 -27.38
CA LEU A 246 20.47 2.37 -25.98
C LEU A 246 21.04 3.51 -25.12
N SER A 247 20.70 4.77 -25.39
CA SER A 247 21.35 5.89 -24.69
C SER A 247 20.59 6.52 -23.52
N GLU A 248 19.35 6.14 -23.19
CA GLU A 248 18.63 6.83 -22.10
C GLU A 248 17.81 5.92 -21.15
N ILE A 249 18.16 4.63 -21.06
CA ILE A 249 17.79 3.82 -19.89
C ILE A 249 18.94 3.97 -18.91
N PRO A 250 18.73 4.40 -17.63
CA PRO A 250 19.81 4.46 -16.66
C PRO A 250 20.53 3.12 -16.69
N SER A 251 21.79 3.14 -17.13
CA SER A 251 22.53 1.96 -17.56
C SER A 251 22.92 1.15 -16.33
N LYS A 252 21.96 0.45 -15.74
CA LYS A 252 22.24 -0.56 -14.73
C LYS A 252 22.93 -1.72 -15.45
N PRO A 253 24.17 -2.09 -15.08
CA PRO A 253 24.90 -3.18 -15.73
C PRO A 253 24.20 -4.53 -15.58
N ILE A 254 23.32 -4.66 -14.60
CA ILE A 254 22.44 -5.82 -14.39
C ILE A 254 21.00 -5.33 -14.45
N ARG A 255 20.26 -5.76 -15.49
CA ARG A 255 18.80 -5.60 -15.54
C ARG A 255 18.17 -6.79 -14.83
N LEU A 256 17.42 -6.54 -13.75
CA LEU A 256 16.58 -7.57 -13.15
C LEU A 256 15.43 -7.85 -14.11
N LEU A 257 14.96 -9.11 -14.20
CA LEU A 257 13.90 -9.52 -15.13
C LEU A 257 12.58 -8.71 -14.98
N LEU A 258 12.39 -8.06 -13.83
CA LEU A 258 11.29 -7.13 -13.54
C LEU A 258 11.38 -5.79 -14.30
N ASP A 259 12.56 -5.40 -14.79
CA ASP A 259 12.81 -4.17 -15.57
C ASP A 259 12.52 -4.36 -17.09
N VAL A 260 12.10 -5.55 -17.54
CA VAL A 260 11.75 -5.77 -18.95
C VAL A 260 10.35 -5.19 -19.21
N SER A 261 10.33 -3.87 -19.40
CA SER A 261 9.16 -3.12 -19.87
C SER A 261 8.81 -3.51 -21.31
N GLU A 262 7.86 -4.43 -21.45
CA GLU A 262 6.95 -4.48 -22.62
C GLU A 262 5.88 -3.35 -22.56
N HIS A 263 6.02 -2.36 -21.66
CA HIS A 263 4.91 -1.54 -21.15
C HIS A 263 4.85 -0.06 -21.62
N GLU A 264 5.62 0.43 -22.60
CA GLU A 264 5.54 1.87 -22.95
C GLU A 264 4.16 2.32 -23.50
N THR A 265 3.43 1.42 -24.18
CA THR A 265 2.05 1.70 -24.64
C THR A 265 1.00 1.45 -23.55
N ASP A 266 1.34 0.62 -22.56
CA ASP A 266 0.50 0.25 -21.42
C ASP A 266 0.56 1.31 -20.31
N ALA A 267 1.74 1.88 -20.07
CA ALA A 267 1.99 2.89 -19.04
C ALA A 267 1.13 4.16 -19.21
N LEU A 268 0.87 4.60 -20.44
CA LEU A 268 -0.05 5.72 -20.68
C LEU A 268 -1.51 5.34 -20.44
N LYS A 269 -1.92 4.11 -20.73
CA LYS A 269 -3.28 3.64 -20.47
C LYS A 269 -3.50 3.50 -18.96
N ASP A 270 -2.55 2.90 -18.26
CA ASP A 270 -2.54 2.76 -16.81
C ASP A 270 -2.48 4.11 -16.11
N GLY A 271 -1.62 5.02 -16.57
CA GLY A 271 -1.57 6.40 -16.07
C GLY A 271 -2.90 7.12 -16.26
N ARG A 272 -3.58 6.95 -17.40
CA ARG A 272 -4.91 7.53 -17.64
C ARG A 272 -5.96 6.91 -16.73
N PHE A 273 -5.86 5.61 -16.46
CA PHE A 273 -6.75 4.93 -15.55
C PHE A 273 -6.55 5.43 -14.11
N LEU A 274 -5.31 5.57 -13.66
CA LEU A 274 -4.98 6.16 -12.36
C LEU A 274 -5.49 7.60 -12.26
N PHE A 275 -5.25 8.44 -13.27
CA PHE A 275 -5.78 9.80 -13.36
C PHE A 275 -7.29 9.87 -13.13
N LYS A 276 -8.05 9.02 -13.83
CA LYS A 276 -9.52 8.96 -13.68
C LYS A 276 -9.92 8.56 -12.25
N ASN A 277 -9.22 7.61 -11.64
CA ASN A 277 -9.48 7.21 -10.25
C ASN A 277 -9.17 8.35 -9.26
N LEU A 278 -8.08 9.09 -9.46
CA LEU A 278 -7.75 10.26 -8.64
C LEU A 278 -8.80 11.37 -8.78
N MET A 279 -9.26 11.64 -10.01
CA MET A 279 -10.34 12.60 -10.28
C MET A 279 -11.65 12.26 -9.58
N LEU A 280 -12.08 11.00 -9.66
CA LEU A 280 -13.21 10.51 -8.88
C LEU A 280 -12.96 10.68 -7.38
N GLY A 281 -11.73 10.43 -6.96
CA GLY A 281 -11.30 10.58 -5.58
C GLY A 281 -11.42 11.97 -5.02
N PHE A 282 -10.99 12.99 -5.77
CA PHE A 282 -11.12 14.39 -5.35
C PHE A 282 -12.58 14.76 -5.09
N LYS A 283 -13.51 14.32 -5.96
CA LYS A 283 -14.95 14.52 -5.74
C LYS A 283 -15.42 13.88 -4.44
N THR A 284 -15.03 12.63 -4.17
CA THR A 284 -15.43 11.90 -2.96
C THR A 284 -14.86 12.54 -1.69
N VAL A 285 -13.58 12.95 -1.72
CA VAL A 285 -12.94 13.63 -0.57
C VAL A 285 -13.59 14.99 -0.31
N LEU A 286 -13.88 15.77 -1.36
CA LEU A 286 -14.59 17.04 -1.25
C LEU A 286 -15.98 16.87 -0.65
N PHE A 287 -16.69 15.79 -1.00
CA PHE A 287 -17.97 15.47 -0.39
C PHE A 287 -17.81 15.15 1.10
N GLY A 288 -16.82 14.34 1.46
CA GLY A 288 -16.52 14.03 2.86
C GLY A 288 -16.15 15.25 3.70
N LEU A 289 -15.39 16.21 3.14
CA LEU A 289 -14.99 17.42 3.86
C LEU A 289 -16.18 18.28 4.30
N LYS A 290 -17.28 18.27 3.54
CA LYS A 290 -18.52 18.97 3.90
C LYS A 290 -19.15 18.40 5.17
N SER A 291 -19.02 17.09 5.39
CA SER A 291 -19.52 16.41 6.60
C SER A 291 -18.62 16.65 7.82
N CYS A 292 -17.40 17.15 7.61
CA CYS A 292 -16.42 17.44 8.66
C CYS A 292 -16.21 18.96 8.88
N ASN A 293 -17.26 19.75 8.66
CA ASN A 293 -17.22 21.18 8.90
C ASN A 293 -17.14 21.52 10.40
N PRO A 294 -16.50 22.65 10.78
CA PRO A 294 -16.60 23.16 12.13
C PRO A 294 -18.04 23.56 12.45
N ALA A 295 -18.38 23.59 13.74
CA ALA A 295 -19.70 24.01 14.19
C ALA A 295 -20.06 25.42 13.67
N PRO A 296 -21.32 25.66 13.29
CA PRO A 296 -21.74 26.98 12.83
C PRO A 296 -21.55 28.02 13.96
N PRO A 297 -21.04 29.23 13.65
CA PRO A 297 -21.04 30.35 14.58
C PRO A 297 -22.45 30.61 15.11
N THR A 298 -22.57 30.87 16.42
CA THR A 298 -23.85 31.05 17.13
C THR A 298 -24.70 32.22 16.59
N ASN A 299 -24.11 33.12 15.80
CA ASN A 299 -24.73 34.36 15.31
C ASN A 299 -25.34 34.24 13.90
N LEU A 300 -25.41 33.03 13.31
CA LEU A 300 -25.93 32.84 11.95
C LEU A 300 -27.35 32.27 11.96
N THR A 301 -28.26 32.92 11.22
CA THR A 301 -29.62 32.43 10.87
C THR A 301 -29.62 31.30 9.84
N ILE A 302 -28.48 30.65 9.62
CA ILE A 302 -28.30 29.59 8.63
C ILE A 302 -28.62 28.26 9.30
N THR A 303 -29.46 27.44 8.67
CA THR A 303 -29.75 26.10 9.20
C THR A 303 -28.49 25.21 9.15
N PRO A 304 -28.32 24.25 10.09
CA PRO A 304 -27.17 23.32 10.06
C PRO A 304 -27.02 22.56 8.74
N GLN A 305 -28.11 22.37 8.00
CA GLN A 305 -28.11 21.73 6.68
C GLN A 305 -27.48 22.64 5.62
N GLN A 306 -27.90 23.91 5.56
CA GLN A 306 -27.31 24.92 4.66
C GLN A 306 -25.84 25.23 4.99
N TRP A 307 -25.45 25.10 6.27
CA TRP A 307 -24.05 25.25 6.68
C TRP A 307 -23.16 24.19 6.02
N ASN A 308 -23.66 22.96 5.89
CA ASN A 308 -22.94 21.79 5.38
C ASN A 308 -23.08 21.57 3.87
N ASP A 309 -23.72 22.48 3.13
CA ASP A 309 -23.76 22.41 1.66
C ASP A 309 -22.37 22.61 1.01
N PHE A 310 -21.47 23.31 1.72
CA PHE A 310 -20.11 23.62 1.27
C PHE A 310 -19.09 23.25 2.34
N ALA A 311 -17.87 22.91 1.91
CA ALA A 311 -16.77 22.69 2.85
C ALA A 311 -16.32 24.05 3.39
N ARG A 312 -16.19 24.16 4.72
CA ARG A 312 -15.88 25.40 5.44
C ARG A 312 -14.69 25.21 6.38
N GLY A 313 -14.16 26.34 6.88
CA GLY A 313 -13.06 26.35 7.84
C GLY A 313 -11.73 25.89 7.25
N LEU A 314 -11.46 26.22 5.98
CA LEU A 314 -10.22 25.82 5.31
C LEU A 314 -9.00 26.53 5.94
N ALA A 315 -8.01 25.75 6.37
CA ALA A 315 -6.70 26.23 6.79
C ALA A 315 -5.85 26.67 5.59
N ALA A 316 -4.81 27.47 5.84
CA ALA A 316 -3.90 27.93 4.79
C ALA A 316 -3.26 26.77 3.99
N GLU A 317 -2.92 25.67 4.67
CA GLU A 317 -2.38 24.47 4.04
C GLU A 317 -3.38 23.82 3.07
N GLU A 318 -4.66 23.75 3.45
CA GLU A 318 -5.71 23.18 2.60
C GLU A 318 -5.97 24.07 1.36
N ILE A 319 -5.94 25.39 1.53
CA ILE A 319 -6.06 26.35 0.41
C ILE A 319 -4.93 26.17 -0.61
N ASN A 320 -3.70 25.94 -0.13
CA ASN A 320 -2.55 25.68 -0.99
C ASN A 320 -2.74 24.38 -1.80
N ILE A 321 -3.26 23.32 -1.16
CA ILE A 321 -3.56 22.05 -1.84
C ILE A 321 -4.61 22.27 -2.94
N PHE A 322 -5.68 23.01 -2.67
CA PHE A 322 -6.69 23.31 -3.69
C PHE A 322 -6.16 24.16 -4.84
N SER A 323 -5.29 25.13 -4.54
CA SER A 323 -4.66 25.99 -5.54
C SER A 323 -3.73 25.19 -6.47
N GLU A 324 -2.95 24.27 -5.90
CA GLU A 324 -2.10 23.34 -6.63
C GLU A 324 -2.94 22.39 -7.50
N LEU A 325 -3.97 21.77 -6.92
CA LEU A 325 -4.89 20.90 -7.63
C LEU A 325 -5.56 21.60 -8.82
N PHE A 326 -6.01 22.84 -8.64
CA PHE A 326 -6.63 23.63 -9.72
C PHE A 326 -5.63 23.92 -10.85
N ARG A 327 -4.41 24.35 -10.51
CA ARG A 327 -3.35 24.62 -11.49
C ARG A 327 -2.98 23.38 -12.29
N GLU A 328 -2.77 22.26 -11.61
CA GLU A 328 -2.43 20.99 -12.25
C GLU A 328 -3.61 20.45 -13.06
N GLY A 329 -4.84 20.66 -12.60
CA GLY A 329 -6.05 20.30 -13.33
C GLY A 329 -6.11 21.00 -14.68
N LEU A 330 -5.78 22.30 -14.74
CA LEU A 330 -5.72 23.06 -15.99
C LEU A 330 -4.64 22.58 -16.96
N GLN A 331 -3.56 21.96 -16.47
CA GLN A 331 -2.49 21.43 -17.31
C GLN A 331 -2.80 20.04 -17.88
N ALA A 332 -3.73 19.32 -17.26
CA ALA A 332 -4.01 17.93 -17.57
C ALA A 332 -5.05 17.71 -18.69
N PHE A 333 -5.84 18.75 -19.03
CA PHE A 333 -6.88 18.74 -20.06
C PHE A 333 -6.46 19.56 -21.28
#